data_AF-A0A0E0AHT2-F1
#
_entry.id   AF-A0A0E0AHT2-F1
#
_cell.length_a   1.000
_cell.length_b   1.000
_cell.length_c   1.000
_cell.angle_alpha   90.00
_cell.angle_beta   90.00
_cell.angle_gamma   90.00
#
_symmetry.space_group_name_H-M   'P 1'
#
loop_
_entity.id
_entity.type
_entity.pdbx_description
1 polymer ?
#
loop_
_entity_poly.entity_id
_entity_poly.type
_entity_poly.pdbx_seq_one_letter_code
_entity_poly.pdbx_strand_id
1 'polypeptide(L)'
;MWCYVGDLPNVTTAGSTTSRVLPIHVTFRAARPPLLSHLCVHCQGLVFPRVTPKLIASHADLLLLAVPYDPLTTLSSWTWDYFIYHRAANVPPRLHRIPRPPRSMRFNESEVTIVSVGDDDEYVVAALATAGKFLSVNKDFHLDLYHSSSSHGGKQQQQGVWVSKLLTLENHLRDKLVPLPKAAAEYRFYQEMGKTIVIGGERGTVGWVDLWRGIIFCDVLDNEPVLRDMPLPLPVRSNWDRLLEQDAPNYICDVTKVVVI
;
A
#
# COMPACT_ATOMS: atom_id res chain seq x y z
N MET A 1 8.68 -9.36 4.51
CA MET A 1 9.71 -9.08 3.50
C MET A 1 10.33 -7.73 3.81
N TRP A 2 11.65 -7.64 3.84
CA TRP A 2 12.37 -6.41 4.24
C TRP A 2 13.01 -5.71 3.04
N CYS A 3 13.15 -4.40 3.12
CA CYS A 3 13.81 -3.56 2.13
C CYS A 3 14.99 -2.86 2.82
N TYR A 4 16.20 -2.97 2.27
CA TYR A 4 17.37 -2.28 2.79
C TYR A 4 18.23 -1.69 1.67
N VAL A 5 19.13 -0.79 2.05
CA VAL A 5 20.03 -0.09 1.14
C VAL A 5 21.33 -0.87 1.00
N GLY A 6 21.72 -1.20 -0.22
CA GLY A 6 22.97 -1.89 -0.51
C GLY A 6 23.17 -2.10 -2.01
N ASP A 7 24.38 -2.45 -2.42
CA ASP A 7 24.71 -2.80 -3.81
C ASP A 7 25.05 -4.29 -3.89
N LEU A 8 24.05 -5.12 -4.19
CA LEU A 8 24.18 -6.57 -4.20
C LEU A 8 23.49 -7.16 -5.44
N PRO A 9 24.02 -6.93 -6.65
CA PRO A 9 23.37 -7.34 -7.89
C PRO A 9 23.36 -8.87 -8.06
N ASN A 10 22.38 -9.37 -8.82
CA ASN A 10 22.25 -10.75 -9.27
C ASN A 10 21.33 -10.80 -10.52
N VAL A 11 20.91 -12.01 -10.94
CA VAL A 11 20.02 -12.22 -12.10
C VAL A 11 18.60 -11.63 -11.94
N THR A 12 18.22 -11.28 -10.71
CA THR A 12 16.95 -10.61 -10.37
C THR A 12 17.13 -9.11 -10.12
N THR A 13 18.22 -8.51 -10.59
CA THR A 13 18.41 -7.06 -10.53
C THR A 13 17.71 -6.38 -11.69
N ALA A 14 16.90 -5.37 -11.39
CA ALA A 14 16.28 -4.48 -12.37
C ALA A 14 16.73 -3.04 -12.14
N GLY A 15 17.04 -2.33 -13.23
CA GLY A 15 17.48 -0.93 -13.22
C GLY A 15 16.40 0.04 -13.68
N SER A 16 16.42 1.26 -13.15
CA SER A 16 15.56 2.37 -13.56
C SER A 16 16.23 3.71 -13.24
N THR A 17 15.46 4.80 -13.35
CA THR A 17 15.92 6.15 -13.09
C THR A 17 14.95 6.90 -12.18
N THR A 18 15.48 7.53 -11.13
CA THR A 18 14.73 8.39 -10.21
C THR A 18 14.26 9.69 -10.87
N SER A 19 13.39 10.46 -10.22
CA SER A 19 13.01 11.79 -10.72
C SER A 19 14.16 12.79 -10.73
N ARG A 20 15.28 12.51 -10.02
CA ARG A 20 16.53 13.30 -10.09
C ARG A 20 17.47 12.85 -11.19
N VAL A 21 17.05 11.95 -12.06
CA VAL A 21 17.89 11.39 -13.13
C VAL A 21 19.08 10.61 -12.55
N LEU A 22 18.96 10.09 -11.32
CA LEU A 22 19.96 9.21 -10.71
C LEU A 22 19.61 7.74 -10.97
N PRO A 23 20.59 6.89 -11.33
CA PRO A 23 20.38 5.46 -11.50
C PRO A 23 19.92 4.80 -10.21
N ILE A 24 18.94 3.90 -10.33
CA ILE A 24 18.47 3.04 -9.24
C ILE A 24 18.46 1.59 -9.71
N HIS A 25 18.96 0.69 -8.86
CA HIS A 25 18.89 -0.74 -9.05
C HIS A 25 18.17 -1.38 -7.87
N VAL A 26 17.23 -2.28 -8.17
CA VAL A 26 16.49 -3.05 -7.17
C VAL A 26 16.73 -4.52 -7.42
N THR A 27 17.11 -5.24 -6.38
CA THR A 27 17.41 -6.67 -6.45
C THR A 27 16.53 -7.44 -5.47
N PHE A 28 15.73 -8.37 -5.98
CA PHE A 28 14.97 -9.29 -5.15
C PHE A 28 15.82 -10.49 -4.74
N ARG A 29 15.73 -10.93 -3.49
CA ARG A 29 16.43 -12.12 -3.00
C ARG A 29 15.43 -13.01 -2.30
N ALA A 30 14.99 -14.02 -3.04
CA ALA A 30 14.12 -15.07 -2.51
C ALA A 30 14.88 -15.88 -1.47
N ALA A 31 14.23 -16.17 -0.35
CA ALA A 31 14.73 -17.07 0.67
C ALA A 31 13.67 -18.14 0.95
N ARG A 32 14.11 -19.37 1.22
CA ARG A 32 13.20 -20.44 1.63
C ARG A 32 12.78 -20.22 3.09
N PRO A 33 11.50 -20.38 3.45
CA PRO A 33 11.07 -20.35 4.84
C PRO A 33 11.93 -21.26 5.73
N PRO A 34 12.27 -20.86 6.96
CA PRO A 34 11.80 -19.68 7.69
C PRO A 34 12.55 -18.38 7.39
N LEU A 35 13.53 -18.39 6.46
CA LEU A 35 14.28 -17.18 6.12
C LEU A 35 13.39 -16.16 5.40
N LEU A 36 13.65 -14.89 5.65
CA LEU A 36 12.92 -13.79 5.03
C LEU A 36 13.51 -13.44 3.66
N SER A 37 12.66 -13.48 2.63
CA SER A 37 12.95 -12.81 1.36
C SER A 37 13.12 -11.30 1.59
N HIS A 38 14.04 -10.69 0.84
CA HIS A 38 14.37 -9.28 0.97
C HIS A 38 14.58 -8.59 -0.38
N LEU A 39 14.42 -7.27 -0.38
CA LEU A 39 14.80 -6.36 -1.45
C LEU A 39 16.03 -5.57 -1.05
N CYS A 40 16.97 -5.47 -1.98
CA CYS A 40 18.12 -4.60 -1.89
C CYS A 40 17.93 -3.44 -2.88
N VAL A 41 17.99 -2.20 -2.39
CA VAL A 41 17.85 -0.98 -3.20
C VAL A 41 19.18 -0.24 -3.22
N HIS A 42 19.72 -0.02 -4.41
CA HIS A 42 20.90 0.79 -4.64
C HIS A 42 20.54 2.02 -5.46
N CYS A 43 20.77 3.22 -4.93
CA CYS A 43 20.67 4.46 -5.70
C CYS A 43 22.06 5.09 -5.80
N GLN A 44 22.62 5.14 -7.01
CA GLN A 44 23.96 5.68 -7.20
C GLN A 44 23.95 7.19 -6.93
N GLY A 45 24.85 7.65 -6.06
CA GLY A 45 24.93 9.07 -5.68
C GLY A 45 23.93 9.52 -4.60
N LEU A 46 23.16 8.59 -4.01
CA LEU A 46 22.27 8.85 -2.89
C LEU A 46 22.69 8.02 -1.66
N VAL A 47 22.73 8.67 -0.50
CA VAL A 47 22.87 8.03 0.80
C VAL A 47 21.60 8.21 1.61
N PHE A 48 21.24 7.22 2.42
CA PHE A 48 19.97 7.17 3.17
C PHE A 48 20.21 7.15 4.69
N PRO A 49 20.70 8.24 5.29
CA PRO A 49 21.09 8.26 6.71
C PRO A 49 19.90 8.31 7.68
N ARG A 50 18.71 8.74 7.22
CA ARG A 50 17.53 8.97 8.07
C ARG A 50 16.28 8.26 7.57
N VAL A 51 16.01 8.38 6.27
CA VAL A 51 14.83 7.78 5.62
C VAL A 51 15.33 6.80 4.57
N THR A 52 14.87 5.56 4.64
CA THR A 52 15.25 4.48 3.71
C THR A 52 14.11 4.13 2.76
N PRO A 53 14.43 3.49 1.61
CA PRO A 53 13.42 2.92 0.72
C PRO A 53 12.53 1.90 1.44
N LYS A 54 11.25 1.86 1.07
CA LYS A 54 10.25 0.97 1.67
C LYS A 54 9.56 0.13 0.62
N LEU A 55 9.28 -1.13 0.98
CA LEU A 55 8.30 -1.95 0.29
C LEU A 55 6.92 -1.59 0.83
N ILE A 56 6.06 -1.02 -0.01
CA ILE A 56 4.73 -0.56 0.37
C ILE A 56 3.71 -1.69 0.25
N ALA A 57 3.69 -2.35 -0.91
CA ALA A 57 2.71 -3.37 -1.21
C ALA A 57 3.28 -4.45 -2.14
N SER A 58 2.61 -5.59 -2.19
CA SER A 58 2.93 -6.71 -3.07
C SER A 58 1.65 -7.43 -3.48
N HIS A 59 1.59 -7.89 -4.72
CA HIS A 59 0.52 -8.76 -5.20
C HIS A 59 1.00 -9.53 -6.42
N ALA A 60 0.76 -10.84 -6.46
CA ALA A 60 1.33 -11.74 -7.46
C ALA A 60 2.86 -11.55 -7.57
N ASP A 61 3.35 -11.24 -8.77
CA ASP A 61 4.75 -11.00 -9.10
C ASP A 61 5.15 -9.51 -9.10
N LEU A 62 4.28 -8.63 -8.58
CA LEU A 62 4.48 -7.19 -8.51
C LEU A 62 4.80 -6.73 -7.08
N LEU A 63 5.74 -5.79 -6.99
CA LEU A 63 6.13 -5.11 -5.76
C LEU A 63 6.09 -3.59 -5.98
N LEU A 64 5.41 -2.87 -5.08
CA LEU A 64 5.40 -1.42 -5.07
C LEU A 64 6.41 -0.91 -4.04
N LEU A 65 7.42 -0.20 -4.52
CA LEU A 65 8.44 0.44 -3.70
C LEU A 65 8.23 1.95 -3.65
N ALA A 66 8.50 2.53 -2.48
CA ALA A 66 8.65 3.97 -2.30
C ALA A 66 10.12 4.28 -1.98
N VAL A 67 10.71 5.21 -2.71
CA VAL A 67 12.11 5.63 -2.55
C VAL A 67 12.13 7.15 -2.31
N PRO A 68 12.73 7.63 -1.21
CA PRO A 68 12.78 9.07 -0.95
C PRO A 68 13.66 9.77 -2.01
N TYR A 69 13.09 10.80 -2.64
CA TYR A 69 13.73 11.68 -3.62
C TYR A 69 14.92 12.45 -3.01
N ASP A 70 14.73 12.92 -1.78
CA ASP A 70 15.74 13.60 -0.97
C ASP A 70 15.78 12.99 0.43
N PRO A 71 16.63 11.97 0.65
CA PRO A 71 16.71 11.25 1.92
C PRO A 71 17.16 12.12 3.11
N LEU A 72 17.68 13.33 2.87
CA LEU A 72 18.15 14.25 3.91
C LEU A 72 17.01 15.11 4.47
N THR A 73 16.03 15.46 3.64
CA THR A 73 14.99 16.46 3.96
C THR A 73 13.57 15.93 3.84
N THR A 74 13.38 14.66 3.46
CA THR A 74 12.06 14.06 3.29
C THR A 74 11.28 14.06 4.60
N LEU A 75 10.18 14.84 4.62
CA LEU A 75 9.25 14.97 5.76
C LEU A 75 7.84 14.44 5.43
N SER A 76 7.57 14.05 4.17
CA SER A 76 6.24 13.61 3.73
C SER A 76 6.31 12.66 2.54
N SER A 77 5.24 11.90 2.28
CA SER A 77 5.09 11.00 1.12
C SER A 77 5.18 11.71 -0.24
N TRP A 78 5.09 13.04 -0.27
CA TRP A 78 5.18 13.88 -1.48
C TRP A 78 6.59 13.98 -2.07
N THR A 79 7.60 13.65 -1.28
CA THR A 79 9.01 13.64 -1.68
C THR A 79 9.51 12.23 -1.95
N TRP A 80 8.63 11.34 -2.40
CA TRP A 80 8.96 9.96 -2.74
C TRP A 80 8.74 9.70 -4.22
N ASP A 81 9.65 8.94 -4.82
CA ASP A 81 9.43 8.27 -6.09
C ASP A 81 8.82 6.89 -5.83
N TYR A 82 7.84 6.52 -6.65
CA TYR A 82 7.20 5.21 -6.58
C TYR A 82 7.63 4.36 -7.76
N PHE A 83 8.00 3.12 -7.48
CA PHE A 83 8.47 2.16 -8.48
C PHE A 83 7.69 0.87 -8.39
N ILE A 84 7.39 0.31 -9.56
CA ILE A 84 6.90 -1.05 -9.68
C ILE A 84 8.09 -1.92 -10.07
N TYR A 85 8.40 -2.88 -9.21
CA TYR A 85 9.29 -3.97 -9.52
C TYR A 85 8.44 -5.18 -9.90
N HIS A 86 8.68 -5.70 -11.10
CA HIS A 86 7.93 -6.80 -11.67
C HIS A 86 8.86 -8.00 -11.90
N ARG A 87 8.43 -9.18 -11.44
CA ARG A 87 9.21 -10.41 -11.47
C ARG A 87 8.44 -11.57 -12.10
N ALA A 88 7.98 -11.37 -13.34
CA ALA A 88 7.38 -12.43 -14.13
C ALA A 88 8.29 -13.65 -14.27
N ALA A 89 7.68 -14.84 -14.28
CA ALA A 89 8.39 -16.07 -14.55
C ALA A 89 8.95 -16.05 -15.98
N ASN A 90 10.20 -16.50 -16.15
CA ASN A 90 10.86 -16.65 -17.46
C ASN A 90 11.12 -15.34 -18.23
N VAL A 91 10.95 -14.17 -17.61
CA VAL A 91 11.27 -12.87 -18.19
C VAL A 91 12.25 -12.13 -17.26
N PRO A 92 13.21 -11.35 -17.79
CA PRO A 92 14.05 -10.50 -16.95
C PRO A 92 13.22 -9.56 -16.07
N PRO A 93 13.61 -9.32 -14.80
CA PRO A 93 12.88 -8.43 -13.93
C PRO A 93 12.88 -7.00 -14.48
N ARG A 94 11.80 -6.28 -14.22
CA ARG A 94 11.62 -4.91 -14.71
C ARG A 94 11.40 -3.97 -13.54
N LEU A 95 11.93 -2.76 -13.67
CA LEU A 95 11.75 -1.70 -12.70
C LEU A 95 11.36 -0.44 -13.47
N HIS A 96 10.15 0.05 -13.23
CA HIS A 96 9.70 1.31 -13.81
C HIS A 96 9.12 2.22 -12.75
N ARG A 97 9.39 3.51 -12.93
CA ARG A 97 8.86 4.57 -12.09
C ARG A 97 7.46 4.94 -12.57
N ILE A 98 6.51 5.02 -11.65
CA ILE A 98 5.17 5.54 -11.93
C ILE A 98 5.12 7.05 -11.63
N PRO A 99 4.22 7.81 -12.26
CA PRO A 99 4.04 9.22 -11.93
C PRO A 99 3.64 9.35 -10.46
N ARG A 100 4.10 10.40 -9.81
CA ARG A 100 3.69 10.69 -8.43
C ARG A 100 2.19 10.99 -8.39
N PRO A 101 1.48 10.57 -7.33
CA PRO A 101 0.13 11.04 -7.07
C PRO A 101 0.11 12.59 -7.08
N PRO A 102 -0.90 13.23 -7.70
CA PRO A 102 -1.11 14.66 -7.59
C PRO A 102 -1.16 15.14 -6.13
N ARG A 103 -0.65 16.34 -5.85
CA ARG A 103 -0.62 16.91 -4.48
C ARG A 103 -2.00 17.07 -3.83
N SER A 104 -3.07 17.08 -4.63
CA SER A 104 -4.44 17.15 -4.16
C SER A 104 -4.96 15.82 -3.61
N MET A 105 -4.35 14.69 -3.98
CA MET A 105 -4.72 13.36 -3.50
C MET A 105 -4.25 13.18 -2.06
N ARG A 106 -4.88 12.28 -1.29
CA ARG A 106 -4.35 11.92 0.04
C ARG A 106 -3.67 10.58 -0.10
N PHE A 107 -2.35 10.62 -0.19
CA PHE A 107 -1.55 9.42 -0.42
C PHE A 107 -0.71 9.08 0.81
N ASN A 108 -1.24 8.15 1.62
CA ASN A 108 -0.54 7.60 2.77
C ASN A 108 -0.01 6.21 2.42
N GLU A 109 1.30 6.00 2.62
CA GLU A 109 1.96 4.72 2.34
C GLU A 109 1.31 3.52 3.05
N SER A 110 0.75 3.70 4.26
CA SER A 110 0.07 2.60 4.98
C SER A 110 -1.29 2.21 4.39
N GLU A 111 -1.82 3.02 3.47
CA GLU A 111 -3.16 2.91 2.88
C GLU A 111 -3.10 2.50 1.41
N VAL A 112 -1.91 2.19 0.89
CA VAL A 112 -1.69 1.92 -0.51
C VAL A 112 -1.54 0.42 -0.73
N THR A 113 -2.08 -0.06 -1.85
CA THR A 113 -1.84 -1.40 -2.35
C THR A 113 -1.58 -1.42 -3.85
N ILE A 114 -1.12 -2.56 -4.35
CA ILE A 114 -1.05 -2.87 -5.77
C ILE A 114 -1.87 -4.13 -6.05
N VAL A 115 -2.60 -4.13 -7.14
CA VAL A 115 -3.43 -5.24 -7.63
C VAL A 115 -2.98 -5.55 -9.05
N SER A 116 -2.64 -6.81 -9.32
CA SER A 116 -2.36 -7.31 -10.67
C SER A 116 -3.69 -7.55 -11.37
N VAL A 117 -3.77 -7.15 -12.64
CA VAL A 117 -4.95 -7.23 -13.48
C VAL A 117 -4.67 -8.22 -14.59
N GLY A 118 -5.28 -9.40 -14.52
CA GLY A 118 -5.10 -10.47 -15.51
C GLY A 118 -3.63 -10.90 -15.66
N ASP A 119 -3.31 -11.43 -16.84
CA ASP A 119 -1.99 -12.00 -17.16
C ASP A 119 -1.09 -11.03 -17.99
N ASP A 120 -1.61 -9.88 -18.39
CA ASP A 120 -1.00 -8.97 -19.39
C ASP A 120 -0.06 -7.89 -18.80
N ASP A 121 0.61 -8.19 -17.68
CA ASP A 121 1.45 -7.25 -16.92
C ASP A 121 0.71 -5.97 -16.46
N GLU A 122 -0.62 -5.97 -16.51
CA GLU A 122 -1.45 -4.85 -16.09
C GLU A 122 -1.62 -4.84 -14.57
N TYR A 123 -1.72 -3.64 -14.02
CA TYR A 123 -1.89 -3.45 -12.59
C TYR A 123 -2.61 -2.15 -12.27
N VAL A 124 -3.20 -2.12 -11.08
CA VAL A 124 -3.77 -0.94 -10.46
C VAL A 124 -3.07 -0.69 -9.13
N VAL A 125 -2.60 0.54 -8.90
CA VAL A 125 -2.24 1.00 -7.56
C VAL A 125 -3.45 1.71 -6.98
N ALA A 126 -3.89 1.27 -5.80
CA ALA A 126 -5.08 1.80 -5.15
C ALA A 126 -4.71 2.33 -3.76
N ALA A 127 -5.16 3.54 -3.44
CA ALA A 127 -5.05 4.16 -2.13
C ALA A 127 -6.44 4.63 -1.67
N LEU A 128 -6.76 4.43 -0.39
CA LEU A 128 -8.03 4.87 0.18
C LEU A 128 -7.75 5.75 1.39
N ALA A 129 -8.14 7.00 1.30
CA ALA A 129 -7.92 7.98 2.36
C ALA A 129 -9.24 8.66 2.76
N THR A 130 -9.36 9.07 4.01
CA THR A 130 -10.53 9.83 4.48
C THR A 130 -10.57 11.22 3.83
N ALA A 131 -11.74 11.63 3.34
CA ALA A 131 -11.95 12.94 2.70
C ALA A 131 -12.08 14.13 3.68
N GLY A 132 -12.27 13.85 4.97
CA GLY A 132 -12.70 14.81 5.98
C GLY A 132 -11.61 15.28 6.94
N LYS A 133 -12.02 16.05 7.95
CA LYS A 133 -11.17 16.48 9.06
C LYS A 133 -10.94 15.32 10.02
N PHE A 134 -9.72 15.29 10.56
CA PHE A 134 -9.15 14.23 11.40
C PHE A 134 -9.99 13.79 12.62
N LEU A 135 -10.91 14.62 13.11
CA LEU A 135 -11.60 14.44 14.40
C LEU A 135 -13.10 14.08 14.29
N SER A 136 -13.65 13.98 13.08
CA SER A 136 -15.09 13.72 12.88
C SER A 136 -15.34 12.34 12.28
N VAL A 137 -16.46 11.71 12.67
CA VAL A 137 -17.03 10.55 11.97
C VAL A 137 -17.21 10.91 10.51
N ASN A 138 -16.31 10.44 9.67
CA ASN A 138 -16.34 10.74 8.25
C ASN A 138 -16.73 9.48 7.49
N LYS A 139 -17.76 9.62 6.66
CA LYS A 139 -18.28 8.55 5.82
C LYS A 139 -17.64 8.56 4.44
N ASP A 140 -16.99 9.67 4.08
CA ASP A 140 -16.52 9.92 2.73
C ASP A 140 -15.02 9.64 2.61
N PHE A 141 -14.65 8.92 1.57
CA PHE A 141 -13.30 8.50 1.28
C PHE A 141 -12.92 8.88 -0.15
N HIS A 142 -11.68 9.30 -0.34
CA HIS A 142 -11.06 9.38 -1.65
C HIS A 142 -10.43 8.04 -1.97
N LEU A 143 -10.91 7.40 -3.04
CA LEU A 143 -10.26 6.27 -3.68
C LEU A 143 -9.41 6.80 -4.84
N ASP A 144 -8.10 6.79 -4.65
CA ASP A 144 -7.12 7.20 -5.64
C ASP A 144 -6.56 5.98 -6.37
N LEU A 145 -6.71 5.94 -7.69
CA LEU A 145 -6.35 4.82 -8.55
C LEU A 145 -5.33 5.25 -9.60
N TYR A 146 -4.29 4.45 -9.78
CA TYR A 146 -3.41 4.53 -10.93
C TYR A 146 -3.53 3.25 -11.73
N HIS A 147 -3.94 3.39 -12.99
CA HIS A 147 -4.04 2.26 -13.91
C HIS A 147 -2.79 2.22 -14.79
N SER A 148 -2.12 1.07 -14.84
CA SER A 148 -1.07 0.86 -15.84
C SER A 148 -1.64 0.96 -17.25
N SER A 149 -0.92 1.57 -18.18
CA SER A 149 -1.32 1.52 -19.58
C SER A 149 -1.02 0.14 -20.16
N SER A 150 -2.00 -0.45 -20.84
CA SER A 150 -1.84 -1.70 -21.59
C SER A 150 -0.69 -1.60 -22.58
N SER A 151 0.19 -2.61 -22.61
CA SER A 151 1.27 -2.71 -23.60
C SER A 151 0.84 -3.31 -24.94
N HIS A 152 -0.46 -3.41 -25.21
CA HIS A 152 -0.95 -3.86 -26.51
C HIS A 152 -0.46 -2.94 -27.64
N GLY A 153 0.42 -3.47 -28.48
CA GLY A 153 0.76 -2.89 -29.79
C GLY A 153 2.17 -2.30 -29.96
N GLY A 154 3.17 -2.68 -29.15
CA GLY A 154 4.59 -2.38 -29.44
C GLY A 154 4.96 -0.88 -29.46
N LYS A 155 4.05 0.00 -29.05
CA LYS A 155 4.31 1.43 -28.88
C LYS A 155 4.95 1.67 -27.51
N GLN A 156 5.74 2.74 -27.41
CA GLN A 156 6.37 3.17 -26.16
C GLN A 156 5.35 3.13 -25.01
N GLN A 157 5.76 2.60 -23.85
CA GLN A 157 4.94 2.59 -22.64
C GLN A 157 4.50 4.02 -22.31
N GLN A 158 3.25 4.33 -22.61
CA GLN A 158 2.62 5.54 -22.11
C GLN A 158 2.48 5.37 -20.59
N GLN A 159 2.79 6.41 -19.82
CA GLN A 159 2.50 6.35 -18.38
C GLN A 159 1.00 6.35 -18.18
N GLY A 160 0.54 5.49 -17.26
CA GLY A 160 -0.83 5.50 -16.76
C GLY A 160 -1.26 6.84 -16.16
N VAL A 161 -2.54 6.95 -15.83
CA VAL A 161 -3.14 8.18 -15.28
C VAL A 161 -3.68 7.90 -13.87
N TRP A 162 -3.49 8.88 -12.98
CA TRP A 162 -4.12 8.91 -11.66
C TRP A 162 -5.55 9.44 -11.75
N VAL A 163 -6.50 8.72 -11.15
CA VAL A 163 -7.93 9.08 -11.06
C VAL A 163 -8.33 9.05 -9.59
N SER A 164 -9.10 10.04 -9.14
CA SER A 164 -9.67 10.06 -7.78
C SER A 164 -11.17 9.95 -7.84
N LYS A 165 -11.77 9.10 -7.01
CA LYS A 165 -13.22 8.94 -6.85
C LYS A 165 -13.59 9.24 -5.39
N LEU A 166 -14.61 10.06 -5.18
CA LEU A 166 -15.19 10.27 -3.85
C LEU A 166 -16.25 9.20 -3.61
N LEU A 167 -16.08 8.38 -2.57
CA LEU A 167 -16.97 7.28 -2.22
C LEU A 167 -17.51 7.48 -0.81
N THR A 168 -18.79 7.17 -0.61
CA THR A 168 -19.44 7.23 0.70
C THR A 168 -19.67 5.82 1.22
N LEU A 169 -19.25 5.56 2.46
CA LEU A 169 -19.57 4.34 3.17
C LEU A 169 -20.97 4.47 3.78
N GLU A 170 -22.01 3.94 3.14
CA GLU A 170 -23.38 4.13 3.62
C GLU A 170 -23.63 3.43 4.97
N ASN A 171 -23.22 2.16 5.06
CA ASN A 171 -23.49 1.30 6.20
C ASN A 171 -22.27 1.17 7.12
N HIS A 172 -22.25 1.96 8.20
CA HIS A 172 -21.23 1.86 9.25
C HIS A 172 -21.61 0.74 10.22
N LEU A 173 -21.06 -0.45 9.99
CA LEU A 173 -21.24 -1.61 10.86
C LEU A 173 -20.14 -1.69 11.93
N ARG A 174 -18.96 -1.14 11.64
CA ARG A 174 -17.75 -1.24 12.46
C ARG A 174 -17.86 -0.64 13.86
N ASP A 175 -18.66 0.41 14.05
CA ASP A 175 -18.86 1.03 15.37
C ASP A 175 -20.00 0.36 16.17
N LYS A 176 -20.71 -0.63 15.59
CA LYS A 176 -21.82 -1.33 16.28
C LYS A 176 -21.34 -2.46 17.19
N LEU A 177 -20.25 -3.14 16.84
CA LEU A 177 -19.81 -4.35 17.55
C LEU A 177 -18.85 -4.04 18.70
N VAL A 178 -17.99 -3.04 18.54
CA VAL A 178 -17.02 -2.61 19.56
C VAL A 178 -17.06 -1.08 19.68
N PRO A 179 -17.93 -0.50 20.52
CA PRO A 179 -17.87 0.93 20.76
C PRO A 179 -16.53 1.26 21.42
N LEU A 180 -15.75 2.13 20.78
CA LEU A 180 -14.55 2.67 21.42
C LEU A 180 -14.94 3.33 22.74
N PRO A 181 -14.16 3.14 23.82
CA PRO A 181 -14.37 3.89 25.06
C PRO A 181 -14.42 5.39 24.75
N LYS A 182 -15.33 6.14 25.39
CA LYS A 182 -15.51 7.59 25.11
C LYS A 182 -14.19 8.37 25.14
N ALA A 183 -13.32 8.06 26.11
CA ALA A 183 -11.99 8.65 26.20
C ALA A 183 -11.08 8.35 24.99
N ALA A 184 -11.19 7.17 24.37
CA ALA A 184 -10.45 6.86 23.14
C ALA A 184 -11.09 7.55 21.91
N ALA A 185 -12.43 7.64 21.87
CA ALA A 185 -13.15 8.28 20.78
C ALA A 185 -12.90 9.81 20.69
N GLU A 186 -12.55 10.46 21.80
CA GLU A 186 -12.31 11.92 21.87
C GLU A 186 -10.91 12.35 21.39
N TYR A 187 -9.91 11.46 21.45
CA TYR A 187 -8.51 11.79 21.12
C TYR A 187 -7.93 11.00 19.94
N ARG A 188 -8.65 10.00 19.41
CA ARG A 188 -8.20 9.20 18.25
C ARG A 188 -8.66 9.79 16.93
N PHE A 189 -7.84 9.60 15.90
CA PHE A 189 -8.30 9.78 14.53
C PHE A 189 -9.47 8.82 14.27
N TYR A 190 -10.54 9.30 13.63
CA TYR A 190 -11.72 8.47 13.40
C TYR A 190 -11.43 7.24 12.53
N GLN A 191 -10.38 7.27 11.72
CA GLN A 191 -9.89 6.13 10.94
C GLN A 191 -8.37 6.03 11.09
N GLU A 192 -7.88 4.86 11.48
CA GLU A 192 -6.45 4.54 11.54
C GLU A 192 -6.17 3.33 10.64
N MET A 193 -6.20 3.56 9.32
CA MET A 193 -5.86 2.53 8.35
C MET A 193 -4.36 2.22 8.42
N GLY A 194 -4.05 1.04 8.97
CA GLY A 194 -2.67 0.62 9.21
C GLY A 194 -2.14 -0.37 8.18
N LYS A 195 -3.02 -1.00 7.41
CA LYS A 195 -2.66 -2.13 6.53
C LYS A 195 -3.65 -2.32 5.40
N THR A 196 -3.14 -2.81 4.26
CA THR A 196 -3.95 -3.23 3.12
C THR A 196 -3.83 -4.75 2.92
N ILE A 197 -4.92 -5.36 2.47
CA ILE A 197 -4.98 -6.75 2.04
C ILE A 197 -5.60 -6.81 0.65
N VAL A 198 -4.99 -7.56 -0.25
CA VAL A 198 -5.59 -7.84 -1.56
C VAL A 198 -6.24 -9.20 -1.47
N ILE A 199 -7.55 -9.24 -1.62
CA ILE A 199 -8.32 -10.48 -1.74
C ILE A 199 -8.18 -11.03 -3.17
N GLY A 200 -8.09 -10.13 -4.15
CA GLY A 200 -7.93 -10.48 -5.56
C GLY A 200 -9.28 -10.81 -6.20
N GLY A 201 -9.26 -11.78 -7.12
CA GLY A 201 -10.41 -12.11 -7.96
C GLY A 201 -10.60 -11.15 -9.13
N GLU A 202 -11.58 -11.45 -9.99
CA GLU A 202 -11.82 -10.72 -11.25
C GLU A 202 -12.06 -9.22 -11.05
N ARG A 203 -12.63 -8.84 -9.90
CA ARG A 203 -12.94 -7.45 -9.54
C ARG A 203 -11.83 -6.76 -8.75
N GLY A 204 -10.74 -7.46 -8.47
CA GLY A 204 -9.57 -6.96 -7.74
C GLY A 204 -9.93 -6.44 -6.35
N THR A 205 -10.64 -7.23 -5.55
CA THR A 205 -11.12 -6.78 -4.24
C THR A 205 -9.95 -6.47 -3.29
N VAL A 206 -9.96 -5.29 -2.69
CA VAL A 206 -8.99 -4.80 -1.71
C VAL A 206 -9.69 -4.53 -0.39
N GLY A 207 -9.05 -4.89 0.73
CA GLY A 207 -9.44 -4.55 2.08
C GLY A 207 -8.46 -3.57 2.72
N TRP A 208 -8.96 -2.46 3.27
CA TRP A 208 -8.21 -1.53 4.12
C TRP A 208 -8.57 -1.81 5.57
N VAL A 209 -7.56 -2.18 6.36
CA VAL A 209 -7.73 -2.66 7.73
C VAL A 209 -7.52 -1.51 8.71
N ASP A 210 -8.56 -1.22 9.48
CA ASP A 210 -8.51 -0.47 10.73
C ASP A 210 -8.66 -1.49 11.87
N LEU A 211 -7.55 -1.79 12.54
CA LEU A 211 -7.53 -2.81 13.60
C LEU A 211 -8.42 -2.47 14.80
N TRP A 212 -8.83 -1.20 14.96
CA TRP A 212 -9.79 -0.80 16.00
C TRP A 212 -11.23 -1.15 15.68
N ARG A 213 -11.56 -1.31 14.39
CA ARG A 213 -12.94 -1.22 13.92
C ARG A 213 -13.31 -2.35 12.96
N GLY A 214 -12.52 -2.57 11.93
CA GLY A 214 -12.98 -3.33 10.79
C GLY A 214 -12.08 -3.28 9.57
N ILE A 215 -12.61 -3.83 8.48
CA ILE A 215 -12.02 -3.80 7.16
C ILE A 215 -13.01 -3.11 6.23
N ILE A 216 -12.55 -2.10 5.50
CA ILE A 216 -13.31 -1.56 4.36
C ILE A 216 -12.91 -2.36 3.14
N PHE A 217 -13.86 -2.99 2.47
CA PHE A 217 -13.63 -3.61 1.17
C PHE A 217 -14.06 -2.69 0.03
N CYS A 218 -13.30 -2.73 -1.06
CA CYS A 218 -13.65 -2.09 -2.32
C CYS A 218 -13.19 -2.98 -3.49
N ASP A 219 -14.02 -3.05 -4.53
CA ASP A 219 -13.66 -3.68 -5.79
C ASP A 219 -13.04 -2.61 -6.69
N VAL A 220 -11.70 -2.55 -6.73
CA VAL A 220 -11.02 -1.39 -7.34
C VAL A 220 -10.97 -1.43 -8.87
N LEU A 221 -11.30 -2.58 -9.47
CA LEU A 221 -11.38 -2.74 -10.92
C LEU A 221 -12.78 -2.46 -11.48
N ASP A 222 -13.76 -2.20 -10.61
CA ASP A 222 -15.10 -1.86 -11.04
C ASP A 222 -15.18 -0.42 -11.57
N ASN A 223 -16.04 -0.23 -12.57
CA ASN A 223 -16.34 1.10 -13.11
C ASN A 223 -16.95 2.03 -12.03
N GLU A 224 -17.84 1.48 -11.21
CA GLU A 224 -18.53 2.16 -10.11
C GLU A 224 -18.20 1.46 -8.78
N PRO A 225 -17.02 1.72 -8.19
CA PRO A 225 -16.59 1.05 -6.98
C PRO A 225 -17.46 1.47 -5.79
N VAL A 226 -17.81 0.50 -4.95
CA VAL A 226 -18.61 0.72 -3.73
C VAL A 226 -17.85 0.22 -2.50
N LEU A 227 -17.90 1.01 -1.42
CA LEU A 227 -17.31 0.64 -0.15
C LEU A 227 -18.24 -0.29 0.63
N ARG A 228 -17.68 -1.38 1.15
CA ARG A 228 -18.39 -2.34 2.01
C ARG A 228 -17.68 -2.45 3.34
N ASP A 229 -18.44 -2.29 4.42
CA ASP A 229 -17.90 -2.40 5.78
C ASP A 229 -17.95 -3.84 6.28
N MET A 230 -16.86 -4.32 6.88
CA MET A 230 -16.82 -5.57 7.61
C MET A 230 -16.21 -5.33 9.00
N PRO A 231 -16.98 -5.43 10.09
CA PRO A 231 -16.43 -5.28 11.43
C PRO A 231 -15.47 -6.43 11.77
N LEU A 232 -14.43 -6.14 12.56
CA LEU A 232 -13.59 -7.19 13.12
C LEU A 232 -14.34 -7.96 14.23
N PRO A 233 -14.04 -9.24 14.45
CA PRO A 233 -14.57 -9.95 15.60
C PRO A 233 -14.10 -9.29 16.90
N LEU A 234 -14.90 -9.44 17.95
CA LEU A 234 -14.53 -8.98 19.29
C LEU A 234 -13.18 -9.60 19.71
N PRO A 235 -12.27 -8.82 20.32
CA PRO A 235 -11.09 -9.38 20.94
C PRO A 235 -11.48 -10.45 21.97
N VAL A 236 -10.65 -11.47 22.12
CA VAL A 236 -10.81 -12.47 23.19
C VAL A 236 -10.89 -11.77 24.55
N ARG A 237 -11.70 -12.32 25.47
CA ARG A 237 -11.97 -11.68 26.77
C ARG A 237 -10.71 -11.30 27.56
N SER A 238 -9.64 -12.09 27.45
CA SER A 238 -8.36 -11.80 28.10
C SER A 238 -7.66 -10.52 27.61
N ASN A 239 -8.07 -9.97 26.46
CA ASN A 239 -7.52 -8.75 25.89
C ASN A 239 -8.41 -7.53 26.13
N TRP A 240 -9.52 -7.67 26.88
CA TRP A 240 -10.46 -6.57 27.10
C TRP A 240 -9.84 -5.44 27.93
N ASP A 241 -9.04 -5.76 28.93
CA ASP A 241 -8.36 -4.73 29.74
C ASP A 241 -7.44 -3.88 28.87
N ARG A 242 -6.67 -4.49 27.97
CA ARG A 242 -5.80 -3.77 26.99
C ARG A 242 -6.58 -2.92 25.99
N LEU A 243 -7.75 -3.39 25.55
CA LEU A 243 -8.66 -2.63 24.70
C LEU A 243 -9.16 -1.36 25.43
N LEU A 244 -9.44 -1.46 26.73
CA LEU A 244 -9.91 -0.36 27.57
C LEU A 244 -8.78 0.59 27.99
N GLU A 245 -7.57 0.06 28.19
CA GLU A 245 -6.34 0.82 28.49
C GLU A 245 -5.77 1.57 27.27
N GLN A 246 -6.35 1.39 26.09
CA GLN A 246 -6.04 2.14 24.85
C GLN A 246 -4.64 1.86 24.27
N ASP A 247 -4.07 0.70 24.58
CA ASP A 247 -2.84 0.21 23.96
C ASP A 247 -2.92 0.21 22.43
N ALA A 248 -1.79 0.21 21.72
CA ALA A 248 -1.78 0.18 20.26
C ALA A 248 -2.53 -1.09 19.74
N PRO A 249 -3.36 -0.98 18.68
CA PRO A 249 -4.30 -2.04 18.32
C PRO A 249 -3.59 -3.33 17.89
N ASN A 250 -2.38 -3.22 17.37
CA ASN A 250 -1.52 -4.34 16.99
C ASN A 250 -1.11 -5.24 18.17
N TYR A 251 -1.35 -4.84 19.43
CA TYR A 251 -1.15 -5.68 20.61
C TYR A 251 -2.36 -6.58 20.95
N ILE A 252 -3.53 -6.29 20.38
CA ILE A 252 -4.81 -6.97 20.72
C ILE A 252 -5.43 -7.70 19.53
N CYS A 253 -5.13 -7.26 18.30
CA CYS A 253 -5.59 -7.88 17.06
C CYS A 253 -4.55 -7.73 15.95
N ASP A 254 -4.49 -8.72 15.05
CA ASP A 254 -3.72 -8.65 13.81
C ASP A 254 -4.54 -9.29 12.68
N VAL A 255 -4.31 -8.79 11.46
CA VAL A 255 -4.82 -9.38 10.23
C VAL A 255 -3.60 -9.78 9.41
N THR A 256 -3.18 -11.04 9.50
CA THR A 256 -1.95 -11.50 8.85
C THR A 256 -2.20 -11.81 7.37
N LYS A 257 -1.37 -11.24 6.48
CA LYS A 257 -1.30 -11.64 5.07
C LYS A 257 -0.22 -12.72 4.93
N VAL A 258 -0.60 -13.91 4.50
CA VAL A 258 0.37 -14.96 4.13
C VAL A 258 0.75 -14.73 2.67
N VAL A 259 1.98 -14.28 2.44
CA VAL A 259 2.53 -14.14 1.09
C VAL A 259 3.27 -15.44 0.75
N VAL A 260 2.72 -16.22 -0.17
CA VAL A 260 3.38 -17.39 -0.75
C VAL A 260 4.06 -16.93 -2.03
N ILE A 261 5.40 -16.95 -2.05
CA ILE A 261 6.24 -16.55 -3.19
C ILE A 261 6.88 -17.80 -3.80
#